data_AF-A0A1G3XRQ0-F1
#
_entry.id   AF-A0A1G3XRQ0-F1
#
_cell.length_a   1.000
_cell.length_b   1.000
_cell.length_c   1.000
_cell.angle_alpha   90.00
_cell.angle_beta   90.00
_cell.angle_gamma   90.00
#
_symmetry.space_group_name_H-M   'P 1'
#
loop_
_entity.id
_entity.type
_entity.pdbx_description
1 polymer ?
#
loop_
_entity_poly.entity_id
_entity_poly.type
_entity_poly.pdbx_seq_one_letter_code
_entity_poly.pdbx_strand_id
1 'polypeptide(L)'
;MGYTPYFSAGSEALDRTIDQNRIAIKMYGGGDTLQEFKNLCPGLYLSVLDNTQYYFFTGGGTVLTAIEQGSPYGLKPVQVLMKTGT
;
A
#
# COMPACT_ATOMS: atom_id res chain seq x y z
N MET A 1 9.85 -2.02 8.27
CA MET A 1 11.15 -1.44 8.69
C MET A 1 11.86 -2.39 9.65
N GLY A 2 12.63 -3.35 9.12
CA GLY A 2 13.35 -4.37 9.89
C GLY A 2 13.46 -5.70 9.14
N TYR A 3 14.34 -6.60 9.59
CA TYR A 3 14.47 -7.95 9.03
C TYR A 3 13.50 -8.89 9.75
N THR A 4 12.34 -9.10 9.14
CA THR A 4 11.26 -9.88 9.73
C THR A 4 11.49 -11.38 9.54
N PRO A 5 11.11 -12.24 10.50
CA PRO A 5 10.37 -11.92 11.73
C PRO A 5 11.26 -11.45 12.91
N TYR A 6 12.59 -11.50 12.79
CA TYR A 6 13.51 -11.32 13.92
C TYR A 6 13.53 -9.90 14.49
N PHE A 7 13.34 -8.88 13.66
CA PHE A 7 13.37 -7.47 14.04
C PHE A 7 12.13 -6.74 13.50
N SER A 8 10.94 -7.12 13.97
CA SER A 8 9.65 -6.62 13.48
C SER A 8 9.07 -5.41 14.23
N ALA A 9 9.56 -5.10 15.43
CA ALA A 9 9.00 -4.07 16.30
C ALA A 9 8.90 -2.68 15.63
N GLY A 10 9.88 -2.34 14.77
CA GLY A 10 9.86 -1.09 14.02
C GLY A 10 8.76 -1.03 12.94
N SER A 11 8.49 -2.15 12.26
CA SER A 11 7.37 -2.25 11.31
C SER A 11 6.03 -2.10 12.02
N GLU A 12 5.84 -2.80 13.14
CA GLU A 12 4.60 -2.73 13.91
C GLU A 12 4.35 -1.32 14.47
N ALA A 13 5.37 -0.71 15.06
CA ALA A 13 5.29 0.65 15.60
C ALA A 13 4.94 1.67 14.50
N LEU A 14 5.52 1.52 13.31
CA LEU A 14 5.22 2.36 12.16
C LEU A 14 3.73 2.27 11.76
N ASP A 15 3.20 1.06 11.60
CA ASP A 15 1.81 0.86 11.19
C ASP A 15 0.81 1.42 12.21
N ARG A 16 1.08 1.20 13.50
CA ARG A 16 0.27 1.79 14.59
C ARG A 16 0.35 3.32 14.62
N THR A 17 1.52 3.89 14.32
CA THR A 17 1.71 5.34 14.28
C THR A 17 0.99 5.96 13.07
N ILE A 18 1.04 5.30 11.91
CA ILE A 18 0.29 5.72 10.72
C ILE A 18 -1.22 5.76 11.01
N ASP A 19 -1.75 4.76 11.73
CA ASP A 19 -3.17 4.71 12.12
C ASP A 19 -3.62 5.87 13.02
N GLN A 20 -2.73 6.42 13.84
CA GLN A 20 -3.06 7.55 14.72
C GLN A 20 -3.44 8.81 13.92
N ASN A 21 -2.96 8.96 12.69
CA ASN A 21 -3.39 10.05 11.82
C ASN A 21 -4.76 9.73 11.20
N ARG A 22 -5.84 10.30 11.73
CA ARG A 22 -7.21 10.03 11.24
C ARG A 22 -7.61 10.79 9.98
N ILE A 23 -6.80 11.74 9.51
CA ILE A 23 -7.18 12.68 8.43
C ILE A 23 -6.49 12.31 7.11
N ALA A 24 -5.26 11.77 7.17
CA ALA A 24 -4.51 11.43 5.97
C ALA A 24 -5.05 10.14 5.30
N ILE A 25 -5.09 10.16 3.97
CA ILE A 25 -5.24 8.95 3.16
C ILE A 25 -3.96 8.15 3.26
N LYS A 26 -4.08 6.86 3.57
CA LYS A 26 -2.98 5.94 3.78
C LYS A 26 -2.95 4.94 2.64
N MET A 27 -1.87 4.96 1.90
CA MET A 27 -1.68 4.11 0.73
C MET A 27 -0.58 3.10 1.03
N TYR A 28 -0.95 1.83 1.11
CA TYR A 28 -0.01 0.73 1.32
C TYR A 28 0.24 0.01 0.01
N GLY A 29 1.51 -0.29 -0.30
CA GLY A 29 1.90 -1.04 -1.48
C GLY A 29 3.13 -1.89 -1.23
N GLY A 30 3.22 -3.01 -1.95
CA GLY A 30 4.26 -4.02 -1.75
C GLY A 30 3.71 -5.27 -1.05
N GLY A 31 4.04 -6.45 -1.58
CA GLY A 31 3.56 -7.73 -1.05
C GLY A 31 3.99 -7.93 0.40
N ASP A 32 5.28 -7.75 0.68
CA ASP A 32 5.85 -7.89 2.02
C ASP A 32 5.23 -6.89 3.00
N THR A 33 5.00 -5.64 2.58
CA THR A 33 4.37 -4.62 3.43
C THR A 33 2.96 -5.03 3.86
N LEU A 34 2.13 -5.51 2.93
CA LEU A 34 0.77 -5.95 3.26
C LEU A 34 0.75 -7.23 4.09
N GLN A 35 1.65 -8.17 3.79
CA GLN A 35 1.79 -9.41 4.53
C GLN A 35 2.21 -9.13 5.97
N GLU A 36 3.22 -8.28 6.18
CA GLU A 36 3.69 -7.93 7.51
C GLU A 36 2.67 -7.10 8.28
N PHE A 37 1.96 -6.18 7.64
CA PHE A 37 0.88 -5.44 8.30
C PHE A 37 -0.21 -6.39 8.81
N LYS A 38 -0.59 -7.40 8.01
CA LYS A 38 -1.53 -8.44 8.43
C LYS A 38 -0.99 -9.32 9.55
N ASN A 39 0.29 -9.70 9.50
CA ASN A 39 0.92 -10.57 10.49
C ASN A 39 1.11 -9.87 11.85
N LEU A 40 1.59 -8.62 11.84
CA LEU A 40 1.98 -7.88 13.04
C LEU A 40 0.81 -7.12 13.65
N CYS A 41 -0.13 -6.64 12.82
CA CYS A 41 -1.26 -5.81 13.24
C CYS A 41 -2.61 -6.38 12.77
N PRO A 42 -2.93 -7.67 13.00
CA PRO A 42 -4.10 -8.33 12.39
C PRO A 42 -5.44 -7.65 12.74
N GLY A 43 -5.61 -7.19 13.97
CA GLY A 43 -6.83 -6.49 14.39
C GLY A 43 -7.01 -5.13 13.68
N LEU A 44 -5.91 -4.37 13.56
CA LEU A 44 -5.93 -3.11 12.83
C LEU A 44 -6.16 -3.36 11.34
N TYR A 45 -5.44 -4.32 10.73
CA TYR A 45 -5.60 -4.72 9.34
C TYR A 45 -7.07 -5.03 9.00
N LEU A 46 -7.74 -5.85 9.81
CA LEU A 46 -9.15 -6.17 9.62
C LEU A 46 -10.06 -4.95 9.79
N SER A 47 -9.79 -4.10 10.78
CA SER A 47 -10.62 -2.92 11.07
C SER A 47 -10.61 -1.85 9.98
N VAL A 48 -9.61 -1.85 9.11
CA VAL A 48 -9.44 -0.82 8.07
C VAL A 48 -9.79 -1.29 6.67
N LEU A 49 -10.19 -2.56 6.49
CA LEU A 49 -10.55 -3.10 5.16
C LEU A 49 -11.70 -2.33 4.51
N ASP A 50 -12.68 -1.88 5.30
CA ASP A 50 -13.83 -1.09 4.84
C ASP A 50 -13.66 0.42 5.09
N ASN A 51 -12.45 0.88 5.42
CA ASN A 51 -12.18 2.28 5.71
C ASN A 51 -11.69 3.02 4.45
N THR A 52 -12.45 4.02 3.99
CA THR A 52 -12.12 4.82 2.80
C THR A 52 -10.84 5.64 2.90
N GLN A 53 -10.28 5.81 4.11
CA GLN A 53 -8.98 6.43 4.33
C GLN A 53 -7.80 5.49 4.08
N TYR A 54 -8.04 4.21 3.80
CA TYR A 54 -7.01 3.21 3.52
C TYR A 54 -7.17 2.69 2.10
N TYR A 55 -6.05 2.59 1.39
CA TYR A 55 -5.99 1.97 0.08
C TYR A 55 -4.83 0.99 0.01
N PHE A 56 -5.14 -0.28 -0.24
CA PHE A 56 -4.14 -1.35 -0.35
C PHE A 56 -3.92 -1.70 -1.82
N PHE A 57 -2.77 -1.30 -2.34
CA PHE A 57 -2.35 -1.61 -3.69
C PHE A 57 -1.94 -3.08 -3.81
N THR A 58 -2.60 -3.81 -4.72
CA THR A 58 -2.29 -5.22 -5.03
C THR A 58 -1.56 -5.40 -6.38
N GLY A 59 -1.30 -4.32 -7.11
CA GLY A 59 -0.63 -4.35 -8.41
C GLY A 59 0.89 -4.58 -8.36
N GLY A 60 1.46 -4.78 -7.16
CA GLY A 60 2.89 -5.08 -6.97
C GLY A 60 3.80 -4.09 -7.70
N GLY A 61 4.70 -4.63 -8.54
CA GLY A 61 5.67 -3.83 -9.30
C GLY A 61 5.05 -2.76 -10.20
N THR A 62 3.84 -2.98 -10.74
CA THR A 62 3.18 -1.97 -11.59
C THR A 62 2.89 -0.67 -10.84
N VAL A 63 2.51 -0.76 -9.56
CA VAL A 63 2.26 0.41 -8.73
C VAL A 63 3.56 1.13 -8.41
N LEU A 64 4.62 0.38 -8.11
CA LEU A 64 5.95 0.94 -7.86
C LEU A 64 6.49 1.68 -9.10
N THR A 65 6.32 1.10 -10.30
CA THR A 65 6.67 1.76 -11.56
C THR A 65 5.89 3.05 -11.77
N ALA A 66 4.58 3.08 -11.47
CA ALA A 66 3.79 4.31 -11.59
C ALA A 66 4.25 5.41 -10.62
N ILE A 67 4.65 5.03 -9.39
CA ILE A 67 5.20 5.96 -8.40
C ILE A 67 6.56 6.49 -8.86
N GLU A 68 7.46 5.61 -9.34
CA GLU A 68 8.78 5.99 -9.87
C GLU A 68 8.67 6.97 -11.04
N GLN A 69 7.69 6.76 -11.93
CA GLN A 69 7.41 7.65 -13.05
C GLN A 69 6.65 8.93 -12.64
N GLY A 70 6.17 9.01 -11.39
CA GLY A 70 5.29 10.10 -10.92
C GLY A 70 3.94 10.15 -11.62
N SER A 71 3.56 9.12 -12.38
CA SER A 71 2.34 9.08 -13.18
C SER A 71 1.99 7.66 -13.63
N PRO A 72 0.70 7.27 -13.59
CA PRO A 72 0.25 5.99 -14.15
C PRO A 72 0.15 6.00 -15.68
N TYR A 73 0.16 7.18 -16.32
CA TYR A 73 -0.05 7.30 -17.78
C TYR A 73 1.16 6.87 -18.62
N GLY A 74 2.31 6.64 -18.00
CA GLY A 74 3.45 5.99 -18.64
C GLY A 74 3.28 4.47 -18.82
N LEU A 75 2.30 3.85 -18.14
CA LEU A 75 2.05 2.42 -18.23
C LEU A 75 1.38 2.06 -19.57
N LYS A 76 2.00 1.13 -20.32
CA LYS A 76 1.47 0.68 -21.63
C LYS A 76 0.00 0.25 -21.59
N PRO A 77 -0.48 -0.53 -20.61
CA PRO A 77 -1.90 -0.90 -20.54
C PRO A 77 -2.83 0.31 -20.40
N VAL A 78 -2.43 1.30 -19.58
CA VAL A 78 -3.21 2.54 -19.39
C VAL A 78 -3.26 3.34 -20.70
N GLN A 79 -2.14 3.47 -21.41
CA GLN A 79 -2.08 4.16 -22.70
C GLN A 79 -2.99 3.53 -23.76
N VAL A 80 -3.04 2.19 -23.81
CA VAL A 80 -3.93 1.49 -24.75
C VAL A 80 -5.39 1.77 -24.42
N LEU A 81 -5.78 1.70 -23.14
CA LEU A 81 -7.15 1.99 -22.71
C LEU A 81 -7.58 3.43 -23.02
N MET A 82 -6.66 4.39 -22.88
CA MET A 82 -6.93 5.80 -23.21
C MET A 82 -7.16 6.03 -24.71
N LYS A 83 -6.56 5.22 -25.59
CA LYS A 83 -6.74 5.33 -27.05
C LYS A 83 -8.09 4.79 -27.54
N THR A 84 -8.65 3.81 -26.83
CA THR A 84 -9.97 3.22 -27.16
C THR A 84 -11.16 3.99 -26.58
N GLY A 85 -10.91 5.07 -25.83
CA GLY A 85 -11.95 5.92 -25.22
C GLY A 85 -12.39 7.14 -26.05
N THR A 86 -11.93 7.23 -27.31
CA THR A 86 -12.30 8.26 -28.31
C THR A 86 -12.75 7.58 -29.59
#